data_AF-A0A920U3P3-F1
#
_entry.id   AF-A0A920U3P3-F1
#
_cell.length_a   1.000
_cell.length_b   1.000
_cell.length_c   1.000
_cell.angle_alpha   90.00
_cell.angle_beta   90.00
_cell.angle_gamma   90.00
#
_symmetry.space_group_name_H-M   'P 1'
#
loop_
_entity.id
_entity.type
_entity.pdbx_description
1 polymer ?
#
loop_
_entity_poly.entity_id
_entity_poly.type
_entity_poly.pdbx_seq_one_letter_code
_entity_poly.pdbx_strand_id
1 'polypeptide(L)'
;MFDLLLRNGRIVDGTGQTWYRASLGITKDIVTIIKGETSQVEAARVIDVSDSVICPGFIDMHSHSELKLMTDPEHHAKVRQGVTTEVIGMDGLSYAPISPV
;
A
#
# COMPACT_ATOMS: atom_id res chain seq x y z
N MET A 1 -19.15 -9.46 3.61
CA MET A 1 -18.11 -10.27 2.94
C MET A 1 -17.07 -9.32 2.36
N PHE A 2 -15.78 -9.60 2.58
CA PHE A 2 -14.65 -8.84 2.03
C PHE A 2 -14.10 -9.49 0.75
N ASP A 3 -13.36 -8.73 -0.07
CA ASP A 3 -12.62 -9.29 -1.20
C ASP A 3 -11.35 -10.01 -0.71
N LEU A 4 -10.65 -9.40 0.26
CA LEU A 4 -9.47 -9.95 0.90
C LEU A 4 -9.51 -9.69 2.41
N LEU A 5 -9.12 -10.70 3.19
CA LEU A 5 -8.89 -10.59 4.62
C LEU A 5 -7.44 -10.96 4.94
N LEU A 6 -6.68 -10.01 5.48
CA LEU A 6 -5.38 -10.25 6.09
C LEU A 6 -5.59 -10.47 7.58
N ARG A 7 -5.44 -11.72 8.07
CA ARG A 7 -5.77 -12.05 9.46
C ARG A 7 -4.57 -12.01 10.38
N ASN A 8 -4.82 -11.66 11.64
CA ASN A 8 -3.88 -11.75 12.76
C ASN A 8 -2.62 -10.88 12.60
N GLY A 9 -2.62 -9.86 11.77
CA GLY A 9 -1.46 -8.99 11.55
C GLY A 9 -1.11 -8.12 12.76
N ARG A 10 0.14 -7.64 12.80
CA ARG A 10 0.53 -6.48 13.62
C ARG A 10 0.23 -5.23 12.81
N ILE A 11 -0.77 -4.45 13.18
CA ILE A 11 -1.11 -3.21 12.47
C ILE A 11 -0.27 -2.07 13.02
N VAL A 12 0.47 -1.41 12.12
CA VAL A 12 1.10 -0.10 12.32
C VAL A 12 0.37 0.87 11.39
N ASP A 13 -0.57 1.64 11.91
CA ASP A 13 -1.53 2.41 11.08
C ASP A 13 -1.00 3.78 10.60
N GLY A 14 0.27 4.11 10.88
CA GLY A 14 0.90 5.35 10.47
C GLY A 14 0.60 6.56 11.36
N THR A 15 -0.18 6.42 12.44
CA THR A 15 -0.50 7.52 13.37
C THR A 15 0.64 7.85 14.36
N GLY A 16 1.72 7.07 14.34
CA GLY A 16 2.82 7.17 15.31
C GLY A 16 2.56 6.44 16.63
N GLN A 17 1.40 5.80 16.80
CA GLN A 17 1.08 4.98 17.96
C GLN A 17 1.77 3.61 17.92
N THR A 18 1.84 2.95 19.08
CA THR A 18 2.31 1.55 19.16
C THR A 18 1.40 0.63 18.35
N TRP A 19 2.00 -0.36 17.70
CA TRP A 19 1.27 -1.37 16.94
C TRP A 19 0.27 -2.15 17.80
N TYR A 20 -0.76 -2.72 17.17
CA TYR A 20 -1.73 -3.60 17.82
C TYR A 20 -2.09 -4.82 16.96
N ARG A 21 -2.54 -5.92 17.60
CA ARG A 21 -3.06 -7.10 16.88
C ARG A 21 -4.45 -6.80 16.33
N ALA A 22 -4.64 -7.04 15.04
CA ALA A 22 -5.93 -6.95 14.37
C ALA A 22 -5.86 -7.63 12.99
N SER A 23 -7.01 -7.78 12.34
CA SER A 23 -7.11 -8.19 10.95
C SER A 23 -7.47 -6.97 10.07
N LEU A 24 -7.11 -7.03 8.79
CA LEU A 24 -7.47 -6.00 7.80
C LEU A 24 -8.37 -6.62 6.73
N GLY A 25 -9.63 -6.18 6.68
CA GLY A 25 -10.56 -6.48 5.59
C GLY A 25 -10.41 -5.45 4.47
N ILE A 26 -10.49 -5.90 3.23
CA ILE A 26 -10.38 -5.07 2.03
C ILE A 26 -11.61 -5.32 1.17
N THR A 27 -12.29 -4.24 0.77
CA THR A 27 -13.40 -4.26 -0.18
C THR A 27 -13.18 -3.15 -1.20
N LYS A 28 -12.94 -3.53 -2.46
CA LYS A 28 -12.48 -2.63 -3.52
C LYS A 28 -11.28 -1.81 -3.04
N ASP A 29 -11.42 -0.49 -3.01
CA ASP A 29 -10.36 0.46 -2.67
C ASP A 29 -10.38 0.87 -1.19
N ILE A 30 -11.25 0.26 -0.38
CA ILE A 30 -11.43 0.61 1.04
C ILE A 30 -10.87 -0.50 1.92
N VAL A 31 -10.05 -0.08 2.88
CA VAL A 31 -9.53 -0.94 3.96
C VAL A 31 -10.35 -0.74 5.24
N THR A 32 -10.61 -1.81 5.97
CA THR A 32 -11.32 -1.81 7.26
C THR A 32 -10.52 -2.58 8.28
N ILE A 33 -10.19 -1.95 9.41
CA ILE A 33 -9.51 -2.59 10.53
C ILE A 33 -10.54 -3.32 11.39
N ILE A 34 -10.30 -4.60 11.63
CA ILE A 34 -11.17 -5.47 12.42
C ILE A 34 -10.39 -5.92 13.66
N LYS A 35 -10.81 -5.43 14.83
CA LYS A 35 -10.22 -5.82 16.12
C LYS A 35 -10.97 -7.04 16.67
N GLY A 36 -10.23 -7.93 17.32
CA GLY A 36 -10.79 -9.14 17.93
C GLY A 36 -10.73 -10.37 17.03
N GLU A 37 -11.54 -11.37 17.39
CA GLU A 37 -11.61 -12.67 16.71
C GLU A 37 -12.22 -12.54 15.31
N THR A 38 -11.63 -13.20 14.31
CA THR A 38 -12.07 -13.08 12.90
C THR A 38 -12.35 -14.42 12.22
N SER A 39 -12.40 -15.53 12.97
CA SER A 39 -12.75 -16.86 12.45
C SER A 39 -14.11 -16.95 11.73
N GLN A 40 -15.07 -16.10 12.08
CA GLN A 40 -16.39 -16.04 11.43
C GLN A 40 -16.49 -14.93 10.34
N VAL A 41 -15.40 -14.22 10.05
CA VAL A 41 -15.42 -13.17 9.02
C VAL A 41 -15.24 -13.79 7.64
N GLU A 42 -16.23 -13.60 6.78
CA GLU A 42 -16.20 -14.10 5.40
C GLU A 42 -15.45 -13.15 4.46
N ALA A 43 -14.55 -13.72 3.64
CA ALA A 43 -13.87 -13.03 2.56
C ALA A 43 -13.62 -13.97 1.36
N ALA A 44 -13.55 -13.43 0.15
CA ALA A 44 -13.25 -14.22 -1.05
C ALA A 44 -11.83 -14.83 -1.00
N ARG A 45 -10.89 -14.14 -0.36
CA ARG A 45 -9.54 -14.65 -0.06
C ARG A 45 -9.14 -14.31 1.37
N VAL A 46 -8.53 -15.27 2.06
CA VAL A 46 -7.99 -15.08 3.42
C VAL A 46 -6.50 -15.40 3.41
N ILE A 47 -5.68 -14.52 3.99
CA ILE A 47 -4.23 -14.72 4.13
C ILE A 47 -3.87 -14.54 5.60
N ASP A 48 -3.18 -15.52 6.18
CA ASP A 48 -2.61 -15.41 7.52
C ASP A 48 -1.29 -14.64 7.49
N VAL A 49 -1.25 -13.55 8.25
CA VAL A 49 -0.08 -12.67 8.33
C VAL A 49 0.37 -12.50 9.79
N SER A 50 0.19 -13.54 10.61
CA SER A 50 0.53 -13.56 12.04
C SER A 50 1.97 -13.10 12.35
N ASP A 51 2.93 -13.42 11.49
CA ASP A 51 4.34 -13.05 11.68
C ASP A 51 4.73 -11.75 10.98
N SER A 52 3.81 -11.13 10.25
CA SER A 52 4.07 -9.93 9.46
C SER A 52 3.51 -8.66 10.11
N VAL A 53 3.88 -7.52 9.53
CA VAL A 53 3.32 -6.20 9.84
C VAL A 53 2.41 -5.81 8.68
N ILE A 54 1.26 -5.22 9.01
CA ILE A 54 0.39 -4.53 8.07
C ILE A 54 0.56 -3.05 8.33
N CYS A 55 0.94 -2.28 7.33
CA CYS A 55 1.09 -0.84 7.40
C CYS A 55 0.54 -0.16 6.13
N PRO A 56 0.31 1.15 6.15
CA PRO A 56 0.10 1.92 4.93
C PRO A 56 1.24 1.68 3.94
N GLY A 57 0.91 1.64 2.65
CA GLY A 57 1.92 1.66 1.60
C GLY A 57 2.82 2.89 1.73
N PHE A 58 4.11 2.73 1.42
CA PHE A 58 5.06 3.81 1.59
C PHE A 58 4.84 4.90 0.53
N ILE A 59 4.99 6.15 0.96
CA ILE A 59 4.96 7.32 0.09
C ILE A 59 6.41 7.77 -0.10
N ASP A 60 6.94 7.57 -1.30
CA ASP A 60 8.26 8.05 -1.66
C ASP A 60 8.18 9.53 -2.05
N MET A 61 8.69 10.38 -1.15
CA MET A 61 8.60 11.83 -1.26
C MET A 61 9.64 12.42 -2.22
N HIS A 62 10.61 11.64 -2.69
CA HIS A 62 11.69 12.14 -3.51
C HIS A 62 12.13 11.08 -4.53
N SER A 63 11.56 11.16 -5.73
CA SER A 63 11.85 10.22 -6.81
C SER A 63 12.15 10.92 -8.12
N HIS A 64 12.89 10.22 -8.97
CA HIS A 64 13.20 10.58 -10.37
C HIS A 64 12.74 9.43 -11.29
N SER A 65 11.49 8.99 -11.09
CA SER A 65 10.93 7.78 -11.71
C SER A 65 10.15 8.08 -13.00
N GLU A 66 10.04 9.32 -13.44
CA GLU A 66 9.10 9.81 -14.47
C GLU A 66 9.24 9.07 -15.81
N LEU A 67 10.45 9.04 -16.37
CA LEU A 67 10.71 8.33 -17.62
C LEU A 67 10.52 6.82 -17.46
N LYS A 68 10.84 6.31 -16.27
CA LYS A 68 10.73 4.88 -16.00
C LYS A 68 9.28 4.46 -15.94
N LEU A 69 8.40 5.24 -15.30
CA LEU A 69 6.96 5.01 -15.28
C LEU A 69 6.34 5.01 -16.68
N MET A 70 6.85 5.82 -17.62
CA MET A 70 6.37 5.82 -19.01
C MET A 70 6.79 4.59 -19.81
N THR A 71 7.92 3.98 -19.48
CA THR A 71 8.50 2.84 -20.22
C THR A 71 8.31 1.49 -19.53
N ASP A 72 7.97 1.50 -18.24
CA ASP A 72 7.82 0.34 -17.36
C ASP A 72 6.71 0.63 -16.34
N PRO A 73 5.43 0.51 -16.75
CA PRO A 73 4.28 0.88 -15.93
C PRO A 73 4.06 -0.03 -14.72
N GLU A 74 4.66 -1.23 -14.70
CA GLU A 74 4.60 -2.13 -13.54
C GLU A 74 5.50 -1.67 -12.40
N HIS A 75 6.57 -0.92 -12.73
CA HIS A 75 7.43 -0.21 -11.79
C HIS A 75 7.92 -1.03 -10.59
N HIS A 76 8.31 -2.28 -10.86
CA HIS A 76 8.67 -3.27 -9.83
C HIS A 76 9.74 -2.81 -8.85
N ALA A 77 10.64 -1.90 -9.27
CA ALA A 77 11.69 -1.36 -8.41
C ALA A 77 11.10 -0.73 -7.13
N LYS A 78 9.98 -0.03 -7.24
CA LYS A 78 9.30 0.63 -6.12
C LYS A 78 8.31 -0.28 -5.42
N VAL A 79 7.52 -1.05 -6.18
CA VAL A 79 6.54 -1.98 -5.61
C VAL A 79 7.21 -3.01 -4.70
N ARG A 80 8.38 -3.54 -5.07
CA ARG A 80 9.13 -4.52 -4.24
C ARG A 80 9.70 -3.93 -2.94
N GLN A 81 9.73 -2.61 -2.82
CA GLN A 81 10.11 -1.91 -1.60
C GLN A 81 8.90 -1.58 -0.71
N GLY A 82 7.67 -1.82 -1.18
CA GLY A 82 6.43 -1.46 -0.49
C GLY A 82 5.94 -0.04 -0.78
N VAL A 83 6.52 0.65 -1.77
CA VAL A 83 6.06 1.97 -2.22
C VAL A 83 4.77 1.82 -3.01
N THR A 84 3.75 2.61 -2.65
CA THR A 84 2.47 2.66 -3.36
C THR A 84 2.21 4.00 -4.02
N THR A 85 2.94 5.04 -3.61
CA THR A 85 2.80 6.41 -4.12
C THR A 85 4.16 7.06 -4.23
N GLU A 86 4.41 7.78 -5.32
CA GLU A 86 5.61 8.59 -5.51
C GLU A 86 5.25 10.05 -5.76
N VAL A 87 6.08 10.95 -5.23
CA VAL A 87 6.13 12.35 -5.65
C VAL A 87 7.22 12.49 -6.71
N ILE A 88 6.85 13.00 -7.87
CA ILE A 88 7.69 13.19 -9.06
C ILE A 88 7.85 14.68 -9.39
N GLY A 89 8.77 15.02 -10.30
CA GLY A 89 9.07 16.40 -10.69
C GLY A 89 10.07 17.07 -9.75
N MET A 90 10.94 16.28 -9.12
CA MET A 90 11.83 16.75 -8.06
C MET A 90 12.98 17.58 -8.63
N ASP A 91 13.58 18.43 -7.78
CA ASP A 91 14.77 19.22 -8.09
C ASP A 91 14.65 20.14 -9.32
N GLY A 92 13.43 20.56 -9.66
CA GLY A 92 13.17 21.40 -10.83
C GLY A 92 13.22 20.66 -12.16
N LEU A 93 13.34 19.32 -12.13
CA LEU A 93 13.30 18.46 -13.30
C LEU A 93 11.91 17.83 -13.40
N SER A 94 11.14 18.23 -14.41
CA SER A 94 9.86 17.61 -14.73
C SER A 94 9.75 17.42 -16.23
N TYR A 95 9.17 16.29 -16.63
CA TYR A 95 8.80 16.04 -18.02
C TYR A 95 7.45 16.67 -18.39
N ALA A 96 6.71 17.21 -17.41
CA ALA A 96 5.47 17.92 -17.60
C ALA A 96 5.58 19.43 -17.25
N PRO A 97 4.88 20.32 -17.96
CA PRO A 97 4.09 20.03 -19.15
C PRO A 97 5.01 19.77 -20.37
N ILE A 98 4.79 18.64 -21.04
CA ILE A 98 5.30 18.42 -22.39
C ILE A 98 4.30 19.06 -23.33
N SER A 99 4.70 20.11 -24.05
CA SER A 99 3.87 20.63 -25.13
C SER A 99 3.71 19.51 -26.16
N PRO A 100 2.49 19.20 -26.64
CA PRO A 100 2.37 18.51 -27.90
C PRO A 100 3.06 19.39 -28.95
N VAL A 101 4.00 18.78 -29.69
CA VAL A 101 4.49 19.35 -30.95
C VAL A 101 3.69 18.70 -32.06
#